data_AF-X1BCD8-F1
#
_entry.id   AF-X1BCD8-F1
#
_cell.length_a   1.000
_cell.length_b   1.000
_cell.length_c   1.000
_cell.angle_alpha   90.00
_cell.angle_beta   90.00
_cell.angle_gamma   90.00
#
_symmetry.space_group_name_H-M   'P 1'
#
loop_
_entity.id
_entity.type
_entity.pdbx_description
1 polymer ?
#
loop_
_entity_poly.entity_id
_entity_poly.type
_entity_poly.pdbx_seq_one_letter_code
_entity_poly.pdbx_strand_id
1 'polypeptide(L)' 'MIKIAIRFKNNMVMVIDEDGEQIPKYQGQYNKVKERILKDAPPDTVFAHGFTNSGELLKVTREEW' A
#
# COMPACT_ATOMS: atom_id res chain seq x y z
N MET A 1 -7.25 7.27 8.31
CA MET A 1 -5.75 7.37 8.25
C MET A 1 -5.22 6.30 7.30
N ILE A 2 -3.97 6.31 6.82
CA ILE A 2 -3.48 5.15 6.03
C ILE A 2 -3.25 3.98 7.00
N LYS A 3 -3.94 2.86 6.81
CA LYS A 3 -3.75 1.66 7.64
C LYS A 3 -2.92 0.59 6.93
N ILE A 4 -3.25 0.30 5.67
CA ILE A 4 -2.57 -0.71 4.86
C ILE A 4 -2.28 -0.14 3.48
N ALA A 5 -1.05 -0.29 3.00
CA ALA A 5 -0.65 0.04 1.64
C ALA A 5 -0.13 -1.22 0.94
N ILE A 6 -0.82 -1.62 -0.13
CA ILE A 6 -0.58 -2.85 -0.87
C ILE A 6 -0.08 -2.50 -2.26
N ARG A 7 1.09 -3.01 -2.65
CA ARG A 7 1.60 -2.95 -4.03
C ARG A 7 1.39 -4.31 -4.70
N PHE A 8 0.82 -4.32 -5.89
CA PHE A 8 0.60 -5.52 -6.69
C PHE A 8 1.66 -5.70 -7.77
N LYS A 9 1.74 -6.92 -8.33
CA LYS A 9 2.75 -7.31 -9.34
C LYS A 9 2.74 -6.44 -10.59
N ASN A 10 1.58 -5.88 -10.96
CA ASN A 10 1.41 -4.94 -12.06
C ASN A 10 1.75 -3.47 -11.69
N ASN A 11 2.44 -3.26 -10.57
CA ASN A 11 2.74 -1.95 -9.99
C ASN A 11 1.51 -1.12 -9.60
N MET A 12 0.31 -1.69 -9.54
CA MET A 12 -0.83 -0.97 -8.98
C MET A 12 -0.75 -0.95 -7.46
N VAL A 13 -1.27 0.11 -6.86
CA VAL A 13 -1.34 0.29 -5.42
C VAL A 13 -2.80 0.42 -4.98
N MET A 14 -3.14 -0.27 -3.90
CA MET A 14 -4.36 -0.12 -3.14
C MET A 14 -4.00 0.33 -1.73
N VAL A 15 -4.74 1.30 -1.21
CA VAL A 15 -4.56 1.80 0.16
C VAL A 15 -5.89 1.72 0.88
N ILE A 16 -5.85 1.19 2.10
CA ILE A 16 -7.00 0.97 2.97
C ILE A 16 -6.82 1.81 4.24
N ASP A 17 -7.89 2.43 4.71
CA ASP A 17 -7.90 3.14 5.98
C ASP A 17 -8.24 2.26 7.18
N GLU A 18 -8.43 2.88 8.34
CA GLU A 18 -8.70 2.19 9.61
C GLU A 18 -10.09 1.57 9.66
N ASP A 19 -11.03 2.10 8.87
CA ASP A 19 -12.40 1.59 8.77
C ASP A 19 -12.51 0.44 7.77
N GLY A 20 -11.39 0.07 7.11
CA GLY A 20 -11.36 -0.94 6.08
C GLY A 20 -11.76 -0.42 4.70
N GLU A 21 -11.90 0.91 4.54
CA GLU A 21 -12.32 1.55 3.30
C GLU A 21 -11.12 1.89 2.41
N GLN A 22 -11.32 1.79 1.10
CA GLN A 22 -10.28 2.17 0.15
C GLN A 22 -10.13 3.68 0.09
N ILE A 23 -8.89 4.18 0.03
CA ILE A 23 -8.60 5.61 -0.09
C ILE A 23 -8.26 5.95 -1.56
N PRO A 24 -9.18 6.54 -2.35
CA PRO A 24 -8.98 6.67 -3.80
C PRO A 24 -7.79 7.56 -4.19
N LYS A 25 -7.46 8.56 -3.36
CA LYS A 25 -6.38 9.53 -3.63
C LYS A 25 -4.96 8.92 -3.68
N TYR A 26 -4.81 7.69 -3.21
CA TYR A 26 -3.56 6.94 -3.21
C TYR A 26 -3.57 5.74 -4.16
N GLN A 27 -4.66 5.51 -4.90
CA GLN A 27 -4.73 4.44 -5.87
C GLN A 27 -4.02 4.80 -7.17
N GLY A 28 -3.40 3.81 -7.79
CA GLY A 28 -2.79 3.95 -9.10
C GLY A 28 -1.43 3.29 -9.21
N GLN A 29 -0.67 3.74 -10.21
CA GLN A 29 0.68 3.25 -10.46
C GLN A 29 1.62 3.65 -9.32
N TYR A 30 2.33 2.68 -8.75
CA TYR A 30 3.21 2.82 -7.59
C TYR A 30 4.17 4.00 -7.72
N ASN A 31 4.84 4.15 -8.86
CA ASN A 31 5.78 5.26 -9.10
C ASN A 31 5.12 6.65 -9.02
N LYS A 32 3.80 6.76 -9.21
CA LYS A 32 3.06 8.03 -9.13
C LYS A 32 2.55 8.34 -7.73
N VAL A 33 2.41 7.32 -6.87
CA VAL A 33 1.76 7.47 -5.55
C VAL A 33 2.69 7.17 -4.36
N LYS A 34 3.81 6.47 -4.58
CA LYS A 34 4.75 6.01 -3.54
C LYS A 34 5.15 7.15 -2.59
N GLU A 35 5.67 8.25 -3.14
CA GLU A 35 6.21 9.34 -2.32
C GLU A 35 5.14 9.97 -1.43
N ARG A 36 3.93 10.15 -1.98
CA ARG A 36 2.80 10.70 -1.23
C ARG A 36 2.35 9.76 -0.12
N ILE A 37 2.27 8.46 -0.42
CA ILE A 37 1.89 7.44 0.57
C ILE A 37 2.92 7.39 1.68
N LEU A 38 4.21 7.31 1.35
CA LEU A 38 5.27 7.31 2.36
C LEU A 38 5.19 8.58 3.20
N LYS A 39 5.07 9.76 2.61
CA LYS A 39 4.95 11.01 3.36
C LYS A 39 3.76 11.02 4.34
N ASP A 40 2.60 10.53 3.91
CA ASP A 40 1.36 10.61 4.67
C ASP A 40 1.11 9.39 5.58
N ALA A 41 1.89 8.32 5.42
CA ALA A 41 1.74 7.06 6.15
C ALA A 41 2.28 7.16 7.59
N PRO A 42 1.43 6.94 8.61
CA PRO A 42 1.85 6.86 10.01
C PRO A 42 2.87 5.74 10.28
N PRO A 43 3.58 5.78 11.42
CA PRO A 43 4.56 4.76 11.79
C PRO A 43 4.01 3.33 11.88
N ASP A 44 2.73 3.15 12.22
CA ASP A 44 2.08 1.84 12.37
C ASP A 44 1.43 1.33 11.06
N THR A 45 1.62 2.03 9.94
CA THR A 45 1.13 1.60 8.63
C THR A 45 1.68 0.22 8.26
N VAL A 46 0.81 -0.67 7.83
CA VAL A 46 1.22 -1.96 7.27
C VAL A 46 1.53 -1.81 5.80
N PHE A 47 2.76 -2.11 5.43
CA PHE A 47 3.19 -2.19 4.04
C PHE A 47 3.22 -3.64 3.58
N ALA A 48 2.66 -3.92 2.41
CA ALA A 48 2.62 -5.28 1.87
C ALA A 48 2.74 -5.34 0.34
N HIS A 49 3.23 -6.47 -0.15
CA HIS A 49 3.24 -6.84 -1.56
C HIS A 49 2.25 -7.98 -1.83
N GLY A 50 1.29 -7.73 -2.71
CA GLY A 50 0.38 -8.73 -3.26
C GLY A 50 0.93 -9.29 -4.57
N PHE A 51 2.14 -9.87 -4.53
CA PHE A 51 2.82 -10.37 -5.74
C PHE A 51 2.53 -11.85 -6.03
N THR A 52 1.92 -12.53 -5.07
CA THR A 52 1.55 -13.93 -5.16
C THR A 52 0.27 -14.10 -5.98
N ASN A 53 0.15 -15.21 -6.69
CA ASN A 53 -1.10 -15.56 -7.38
C ASN A 53 -2.15 -16.16 -6.42
N SER A 54 -1.77 -16.44 -5.16
CA SER A 54 -2.64 -16.99 -4.11
C SER A 54 -3.49 -15.92 -3.42
N GLY A 55 -3.24 -14.63 -3.68
CA GLY A 55 -3.89 -13.52 -2.96
C GLY A 55 -3.28 -13.25 -1.59
N GLU A 56 -2.19 -13.93 -1.23
CA GLU A 56 -1.47 -13.69 0.01
C GLU A 56 -0.68 -12.38 -0.05
N LEU A 57 -0.82 -11.58 1.01
CA LEU A 57 -0.08 -10.35 1.19
C LEU A 57 1.20 -10.62 1.97
N LEU A 58 2.34 -10.31 1.37
CA LEU A 58 3.64 -10.37 2.04
C LEU A 58 3.90 -9.04 2.73
N LYS A 59 3.89 -9.02 4.06
CA LYS A 59 4.26 -7.83 4.83
C LYS A 59 5.75 -7.53 4.60
N VAL A 60 6.07 -6.28 4.31
CA VAL A 60 7.43 -5.78 4.07
C VAL A 60 7.72 -4.57 4.94
N THR A 61 8.99 -4.21 5.05
CA THR A 61 9.38 -2.95 5.70
C THR A 61 8.96 -1.74 4.87
N ARG A 62 8.92 -0.56 5.48
CA ARG A 62 8.60 0.69 4.80
C ARG A 62 9.66 1.06 3.76
N GLU A 63 10.91 0.68 4.02
CA GLU A 63 12.07 0.94 3.17
C GLU A 63 12.07 0.06 1.92
N GLU A 64 11.63 -1.21 2.07
CA GLU A 64 11.54 -2.19 0.97
C GLU A 64 10.28 -2.04 0.12
N TRP A 65 9.25 -1.34 0.63
CA TRP A 65 7.95 -1.24 -0.02
C TRP A 65 7.98 -0.51 -1.36
#